data_AF-A0A8B9I5J7-F1
#
_entry.id   AF-A0A8B9I5J7-F1
#
_cell.length_a   1.000
_cell.length_b   1.000
_cell.length_c   1.000
_cell.angle_alpha   90.00
_cell.angle_beta   90.00
_cell.angle_gamma   90.00
#
_symmetry.space_group_name_H-M   'P 1'
#
loop_
_entity.id
_entity.type
_entity.pdbx_description
1 polymer ?
#
loop_
_entity_poly.entity_id
_entity_poly.type
_entity_poly.pdbx_seq_one_letter_code
_entity_poly.pdbx_strand_id
1 'polypeptide(L)'
;VGGWTGLGGSKLGTKRTLPKKYFEEISANISSFGIHGLIIIGGFEAFTGSLEMMEGRAKFEELCIPLCVIPATVSNNVPGSDFSIGADTALNTITTTCDRIKQSAAGTKRRVFIIETMGGYCGYLATLAGLAGGADAAYIYEEHFSIRDLQVGVPTRLIQRPRWLRWRGGGLSSHG
;
A
#
# COMPACT_ATOMS: atom_id res chain seq x y z
N VAL A 1 -7.30 -5.91 25.95
CA VAL A 1 -7.61 -5.73 24.50
C VAL A 1 -9.08 -5.41 24.19
N GLY A 2 -9.94 -5.20 25.20
CA GLY A 2 -11.34 -4.83 24.96
C GLY A 2 -11.46 -3.51 24.19
N GLY A 3 -12.34 -3.48 23.19
CA GLY A 3 -12.61 -2.28 22.38
C GLY A 3 -11.62 -1.97 21.27
N TRP A 4 -10.63 -2.83 21.00
CA TRP A 4 -9.63 -2.58 19.96
C TRP A 4 -10.07 -3.00 18.54
N THR A 5 -11.12 -3.80 18.42
CA THR A 5 -11.57 -4.38 17.14
C THR A 5 -11.98 -3.35 16.09
N GLY A 6 -12.51 -2.19 16.51
CA GLY A 6 -12.92 -1.10 15.62
C GLY A 6 -11.90 0.03 15.47
N LEU A 7 -10.72 -0.08 16.10
CA LEU A 7 -9.71 0.98 16.08
C LEU A 7 -8.68 0.72 14.99
N GLY A 8 -8.46 1.72 14.13
CA GLY A 8 -7.36 1.70 13.16
C GLY A 8 -6.00 2.01 13.79
N GLY A 9 -4.94 1.69 13.03
CA GLY A 9 -3.55 1.93 13.44
C GLY A 9 -3.01 0.87 14.41
N SER A 10 -1.90 1.19 15.08
CA SER A 10 -1.28 0.29 16.07
C SER A 10 -1.14 0.98 17.42
N LYS A 11 -1.73 0.38 18.46
CA LYS A 11 -1.57 0.83 19.85
C LYS A 11 -0.21 0.44 20.45
N LEU A 12 0.37 -0.65 19.97
CA LEU A 12 1.70 -1.15 20.40
C LEU A 12 2.84 -0.43 19.65
N GLY A 13 2.52 0.35 18.61
CA GLY A 13 3.49 0.92 17.69
C GLY A 13 3.85 -0.06 16.57
N THR A 14 4.33 0.48 15.45
CA THR A 14 4.89 -0.29 14.33
C THR A 14 6.10 0.44 13.78
N LYS A 15 7.12 -0.31 13.38
CA LYS A 15 8.34 0.20 12.72
C LYS A 15 8.75 -0.76 11.63
N ARG A 16 9.47 -0.24 10.62
CA ARG A 16 10.01 -1.02 9.49
C ARG A 16 11.46 -1.48 9.73
N THR A 17 11.89 -1.50 10.99
CA THR A 17 13.27 -1.88 11.35
C THR A 17 13.43 -3.39 11.28
N LEU A 18 14.45 -3.85 10.56
CA LEU A 18 14.76 -5.27 10.41
C LEU A 18 15.61 -5.81 11.57
N PRO A 19 15.41 -7.07 12.00
CA PRO A 19 16.03 -7.64 13.20
C PRO A 19 17.52 -7.98 13.04
N LYS A 20 18.05 -8.14 11.82
CA LYS A 20 19.43 -8.64 11.58
C LYS A 20 20.55 -7.89 12.29
N LYS A 21 20.40 -6.60 12.55
CA LYS A 21 21.41 -5.79 13.26
C LYS A 21 21.35 -5.92 14.78
N TYR A 22 20.26 -6.49 15.31
CA TYR A 22 19.93 -6.46 16.73
C TYR A 22 19.72 -7.87 17.31
N PHE A 23 20.25 -8.91 16.68
CA PHE A 23 20.02 -10.30 17.12
C PHE A 23 20.49 -10.57 18.55
N GLU A 24 21.62 -9.98 18.96
CA GLU A 24 22.12 -10.14 20.34
C GLU A 24 21.12 -9.56 21.36
N GLU A 25 20.64 -8.34 21.12
CA GLU A 25 19.65 -7.69 21.98
C GLU A 25 18.29 -8.43 21.96
N ILE A 26 17.87 -8.92 20.79
CA ILE A 26 16.62 -9.66 20.63
C ILE A 26 16.70 -11.01 21.36
N SER A 27 17.79 -11.76 21.19
CA SER A 27 18.01 -13.04 21.89
C SER A 27 18.04 -12.85 23.41
N ALA A 28 18.79 -11.84 23.90
CA ALA A 28 18.85 -11.52 25.31
C ALA A 28 17.45 -11.20 25.89
N ASN A 29 16.63 -10.46 25.15
CA ASN A 29 15.25 -10.16 25.55
C ASN A 29 14.36 -11.42 25.54
N ILE A 30 14.46 -12.28 24.53
CA ILE A 30 13.69 -13.53 24.48
C ILE A 30 13.98 -14.40 25.70
N SER A 31 15.26 -14.55 26.06
CA SER A 31 15.68 -15.30 27.24
C SER A 31 15.23 -14.65 28.55
N SER A 32 15.47 -13.33 28.70
CA SER A 32 15.13 -12.57 29.91
C SER A 32 13.63 -12.58 30.21
N PHE A 33 12.78 -12.47 29.18
CA PHE A 33 11.32 -12.48 29.34
C PHE A 33 10.71 -13.89 29.22
N GLY A 34 11.51 -14.93 28.98
CA GLY A 34 11.01 -16.31 28.83
C GLY A 34 9.99 -16.44 27.69
N ILE A 35 10.27 -15.87 26.52
CA ILE A 35 9.36 -15.88 25.37
C ILE A 35 9.46 -17.23 24.66
N HIS A 36 8.35 -17.95 24.57
CA HIS A 36 8.28 -19.29 23.97
C HIS A 36 7.72 -19.30 22.54
N GLY A 37 7.29 -18.15 22.01
CA GLY A 37 6.72 -18.06 20.68
C GLY A 37 6.49 -16.61 20.27
N LEU A 38 6.52 -16.35 18.97
CA LEU A 38 6.41 -15.01 18.41
C LEU A 38 5.39 -14.96 17.27
N ILE A 39 4.43 -14.03 17.38
CA ILE A 39 3.53 -13.68 16.29
C ILE A 39 3.92 -12.29 15.80
N ILE A 40 4.25 -12.19 14.51
CA ILE A 40 4.62 -10.92 13.87
C ILE A 40 3.47 -10.49 12.97
N ILE A 41 2.82 -9.37 13.31
CA ILE A 41 1.74 -8.80 12.50
C ILE A 41 2.32 -7.65 11.69
N GLY A 42 2.36 -7.77 10.36
CA GLY A 42 2.91 -6.72 9.52
C GLY A 42 2.99 -7.07 8.03
N GLY A 43 3.63 -6.18 7.27
CA GLY A 43 3.76 -6.29 5.82
C GLY A 43 5.02 -7.03 5.36
N PHE A 44 5.58 -6.57 4.25
CA PHE A 44 6.77 -7.17 3.65
C PHE A 44 7.98 -7.20 4.60
N GLU A 45 8.17 -6.18 5.43
CA GLU A 45 9.25 -6.15 6.42
C GLU A 45 9.07 -7.19 7.53
N ALA A 46 7.83 -7.55 7.89
CA ALA A 46 7.57 -8.64 8.83
C ALA A 46 7.94 -9.99 8.22
N PHE A 47 7.61 -10.19 6.95
CA PHE A 47 8.01 -11.37 6.19
C PHE A 47 9.55 -11.46 6.09
N THR A 48 10.22 -10.41 5.61
CA THR A 48 11.69 -10.38 5.51
C THR A 48 12.35 -10.54 6.88
N GLY A 49 11.84 -9.86 7.92
CA GLY A 49 12.35 -10.01 9.28
C GLY A 49 12.20 -11.43 9.82
N SER A 50 11.11 -12.13 9.49
CA SER A 50 10.94 -13.54 9.85
C SER A 50 11.99 -14.44 9.19
N LEU A 51 12.33 -14.20 7.92
CA LEU A 51 13.38 -14.92 7.22
C LEU A 51 14.75 -14.67 7.85
N GLU A 52 15.05 -13.40 8.18
CA GLU A 52 16.29 -13.05 8.89
C GLU A 52 16.36 -13.76 10.25
N MET A 53 15.27 -13.79 11.02
CA MET A 53 15.23 -14.51 12.30
C MET A 53 15.43 -16.02 12.11
N MET A 54 14.88 -16.61 11.04
CA MET A 54 15.12 -18.02 10.71
C MET A 54 16.59 -18.30 10.38
N GLU A 55 17.26 -17.43 9.62
CA GLU A 55 18.71 -17.52 9.36
C GLU A 55 19.51 -17.39 10.68
N GLY A 56 19.05 -16.51 11.58
CA GLY A 56 19.68 -16.27 12.89
C GLY A 56 19.65 -17.46 13.83
N ARG A 57 18.75 -18.42 13.64
CA ARG A 57 18.63 -19.65 14.48
C ARG A 57 19.90 -20.49 14.50
N ALA A 58 20.72 -20.43 13.45
CA ALA A 58 22.00 -21.13 13.42
C ALA A 58 23.03 -20.56 14.42
N LYS A 59 22.85 -19.30 14.85
CA LYS A 59 23.79 -18.58 15.72
C LYS A 59 23.25 -18.36 17.14
N PHE A 60 21.93 -18.25 17.30
CA PHE A 60 21.28 -17.95 18.57
C PHE A 60 20.18 -18.99 18.83
N GLU A 61 20.37 -19.83 19.84
CA GLU A 61 19.43 -20.89 20.19
C GLU A 61 18.10 -20.30 20.69
N GLU A 62 18.13 -19.11 21.29
CA GLU A 62 16.93 -18.40 21.76
C GLU A 62 15.99 -18.01 20.61
N LEU A 63 16.50 -17.90 19.37
CA LEU A 63 15.66 -17.64 18.19
C LEU A 63 14.92 -18.89 17.69
N CYS A 64 15.23 -20.07 18.23
CA CYS A 64 14.59 -21.35 17.89
C CYS A 64 13.18 -21.51 18.50
N ILE A 65 12.43 -20.41 18.61
CA ILE A 65 11.04 -20.39 19.03
C ILE A 65 10.09 -20.47 17.83
N PRO A 66 8.89 -21.07 17.97
CA PRO A 66 7.83 -20.99 16.98
C PRO A 66 7.55 -19.54 16.56
N LEU A 67 7.50 -19.31 15.26
CA LEU A 67 7.32 -17.98 14.68
C LEU A 67 6.23 -18.04 13.60
N CYS A 68 5.27 -17.12 13.67
CA CYS A 68 4.18 -17.00 12.71
C CYS A 68 4.03 -15.56 12.26
N VAL A 69 3.91 -15.34 10.95
CA VAL A 69 3.69 -14.02 10.36
C VAL A 69 2.23 -13.91 9.94
N ILE A 70 1.55 -12.87 10.43
CA ILE A 70 0.20 -12.51 10.01
C ILE A 70 0.32 -11.32 9.05
N PRO A 71 -0.06 -11.49 7.77
CA PRO A 71 0.06 -10.43 6.77
C PRO A 71 -0.89 -9.28 7.08
N ALA A 72 -0.33 -8.12 7.37
CA ALA A 72 -1.04 -6.88 7.65
C ALA A 72 -0.37 -5.71 6.94
N THR A 73 -0.92 -5.34 5.78
CA THR A 73 -0.46 -4.25 4.94
C THR A 73 -1.61 -3.81 4.02
N VAL A 74 -1.60 -2.55 3.61
CA VAL A 74 -2.57 -2.06 2.61
C VAL A 74 -2.22 -2.54 1.21
N SER A 75 -0.94 -2.80 0.93
CA SER A 75 -0.45 -3.07 -0.43
C SER A 75 -0.75 -4.48 -0.94
N ASN A 76 -1.15 -5.40 -0.06
CA ASN A 76 -1.32 -6.83 -0.39
C ASN A 76 -0.11 -7.48 -1.08
N ASN A 77 1.09 -7.13 -0.62
CA ASN A 77 2.35 -7.52 -1.24
C ASN A 77 3.15 -8.55 -0.41
N VAL A 78 2.49 -9.30 0.47
CA VAL A 78 3.16 -10.30 1.33
C VAL A 78 3.15 -11.66 0.61
N PRO A 79 4.32 -12.24 0.31
CA PRO A 79 4.39 -13.56 -0.32
C PRO A 79 3.73 -14.64 0.56
N GLY A 80 3.01 -15.58 -0.07
CA GLY A 80 2.37 -16.70 0.63
C GLY A 80 0.96 -16.42 1.15
N SER A 81 0.41 -15.22 0.93
CA SER A 81 -0.99 -14.93 1.23
C SER A 81 -1.63 -14.12 0.10
N ASP A 82 -2.84 -14.52 -0.30
CA ASP A 82 -3.63 -13.79 -1.28
C ASP A 82 -4.26 -12.51 -0.70
N PHE A 83 -4.35 -12.41 0.63
CA PHE A 83 -4.98 -11.29 1.32
C PHE A 83 -4.19 -10.84 2.55
N SER A 84 -3.98 -9.53 2.65
CA SER A 84 -3.42 -8.89 3.83
C SER A 84 -4.46 -8.05 4.57
N ILE A 85 -4.38 -8.07 5.90
CA ILE A 85 -5.22 -7.25 6.76
C ILE A 85 -4.96 -5.77 6.45
N GLY A 86 -6.05 -5.03 6.19
CA GLY A 86 -6.03 -3.61 5.85
C GLY A 86 -6.13 -3.29 4.35
N ALA A 87 -5.94 -4.27 3.46
CA ALA A 87 -6.09 -4.08 2.02
C ALA A 87 -7.53 -3.71 1.62
N ASP A 88 -8.53 -4.41 2.17
CA ASP A 88 -9.95 -4.12 1.93
C ASP A 88 -10.36 -2.72 2.43
N THR A 89 -9.90 -2.32 3.62
CA THR A 89 -10.16 -0.99 4.16
C THR A 89 -9.56 0.11 3.27
N ALA A 90 -8.36 -0.12 2.73
CA ALA A 90 -7.74 0.78 1.77
C ALA A 90 -8.53 0.84 0.45
N LEU A 91 -8.95 -0.31 -0.08
CA LEU A 91 -9.74 -0.40 -1.31
C LEU A 91 -11.08 0.36 -1.21
N ASN A 92 -11.80 0.17 -0.09
CA ASN A 92 -13.04 0.90 0.18
C ASN A 92 -12.81 2.42 0.27
N THR A 93 -11.69 2.84 0.87
CA THR A 93 -11.31 4.25 0.96
C THR A 93 -11.03 4.85 -0.42
N ILE A 94 -10.28 4.14 -1.27
CA ILE A 94 -9.96 4.58 -2.64
C ILE A 94 -11.26 4.67 -3.46
N THR A 95 -12.08 3.63 -3.43
CA THR A 95 -13.36 3.58 -4.19
C THR A 95 -14.28 4.73 -3.78
N THR A 96 -14.48 4.94 -2.48
CA THR A 96 -15.30 6.06 -1.96
C THR A 96 -14.74 7.42 -2.38
N THR A 97 -13.41 7.56 -2.45
CA THR A 97 -12.75 8.79 -2.89
C THR A 97 -12.96 9.02 -4.38
N CYS A 98 -12.81 7.98 -5.21
CA CYS A 98 -13.10 8.02 -6.64
C CYS A 98 -14.55 8.45 -6.91
N ASP A 99 -15.51 7.90 -6.18
CA ASP A 99 -16.92 8.25 -6.31
C ASP A 99 -17.20 9.72 -5.99
N ARG A 100 -16.59 10.24 -4.92
CA ARG A 100 -16.69 11.67 -4.56
C ARG A 100 -16.11 12.58 -5.63
N ILE A 101 -14.97 12.20 -6.22
CA ILE A 101 -14.35 12.94 -7.33
C ILE A 101 -15.26 12.93 -8.56
N LYS A 102 -15.82 11.77 -8.91
CA LYS A 102 -16.76 11.61 -10.04
C LYS A 102 -18.01 12.46 -9.86
N GLN A 103 -18.60 12.46 -8.67
CA GLN A 103 -19.77 13.29 -8.33
C GLN A 103 -19.49 14.78 -8.51
N SER A 104 -18.32 15.25 -8.06
CA SER A 104 -17.90 16.65 -8.26
C SER A 104 -17.74 17.00 -9.75
N ALA A 105 -17.29 16.05 -10.56
CA ALA A 105 -17.04 16.26 -11.98
C ALA A 105 -18.32 16.27 -12.84
N ALA A 106 -19.40 15.61 -12.40
CA ALA A 106 -20.64 15.43 -13.16
C ALA A 106 -21.28 16.74 -13.64
N GLY A 107 -21.09 17.85 -12.91
CA GLY A 107 -21.60 19.18 -13.28
C GLY A 107 -20.75 19.94 -14.31
N THR A 108 -19.58 19.44 -14.69
CA THR A 108 -18.63 20.12 -15.58
C THR A 108 -18.27 19.27 -16.80
N LYS A 109 -18.36 19.84 -18.01
CA LYS A 109 -18.12 19.06 -19.24
C LYS A 109 -16.63 18.69 -19.38
N ARG A 110 -16.36 17.39 -19.60
CA ARG A 110 -15.09 16.78 -20.06
C ARG A 110 -13.88 17.00 -19.14
N ARG A 111 -13.84 16.30 -18.01
CA ARG A 111 -12.66 16.21 -17.14
C ARG A 111 -12.16 14.77 -17.05
N VAL A 112 -10.85 14.60 -16.93
CA VAL A 112 -10.19 13.34 -16.60
C VAL A 112 -9.37 13.58 -15.34
N PHE A 113 -9.39 12.59 -14.45
CA PHE A 113 -8.62 12.60 -13.22
C PHE A 113 -7.59 11.48 -13.28
N ILE A 114 -6.38 11.79 -12.87
CA ILE A 114 -5.33 10.82 -12.66
C ILE A 114 -5.25 10.63 -11.15
N ILE A 115 -5.44 9.40 -10.69
CA ILE A 115 -5.48 9.06 -9.26
C ILE A 115 -4.30 8.12 -9.00
N GLU A 116 -3.38 8.55 -8.17
CA GLU A 116 -2.27 7.72 -7.69
C GLU A 116 -2.73 6.95 -6.44
N THR A 117 -2.55 5.63 -6.45
CA THR A 117 -2.85 4.77 -5.32
C THR A 117 -1.58 4.31 -4.63
N MET A 118 -1.65 4.05 -3.33
CA MET A 118 -0.61 3.32 -2.60
C MET A 118 -0.51 1.87 -3.12
N GLY A 119 0.59 1.18 -2.80
CA GLY A 119 0.82 -0.20 -3.24
C GLY A 119 2.29 -0.53 -3.50
N GLY A 120 3.14 0.50 -3.64
CA GLY A 120 4.53 0.30 -4.01
C GLY A 120 4.64 -0.31 -5.41
N TYR A 121 5.30 -1.45 -5.53
CA TYR A 121 5.39 -2.22 -6.77
C TYR A 121 4.23 -3.22 -6.98
N CYS A 122 3.25 -3.25 -6.06
CA CYS A 122 2.08 -4.10 -6.20
C CYS A 122 0.87 -3.29 -6.71
N GLY A 123 0.38 -3.66 -7.87
CA GLY A 123 -0.77 -3.09 -8.56
C GLY A 123 -2.13 -3.56 -8.04
N TYR A 124 -2.18 -4.34 -6.96
CA TYR A 124 -3.43 -4.89 -6.41
C TYR A 124 -4.48 -3.80 -6.13
N LEU A 125 -4.08 -2.75 -5.41
CA LEU A 125 -4.98 -1.63 -5.07
C LEU A 125 -5.42 -0.86 -6.32
N ALA A 126 -4.49 -0.55 -7.23
CA ALA A 126 -4.80 0.17 -8.47
C ALA A 126 -5.77 -0.60 -9.37
N THR A 127 -5.54 -1.90 -9.53
CA THR A 127 -6.36 -2.78 -10.38
C THR A 127 -7.75 -2.95 -9.82
N LEU A 128 -7.88 -3.32 -8.55
CA LEU A 128 -9.19 -3.53 -7.94
C LEU A 128 -9.96 -2.23 -7.74
N ALA A 129 -9.29 -1.14 -7.39
CA ALA A 129 -9.96 0.16 -7.29
C ALA A 129 -10.38 0.70 -8.67
N GLY A 130 -9.58 0.43 -9.71
CA GLY A 130 -9.95 0.74 -11.09
C GLY A 130 -11.18 -0.05 -11.54
N LEU A 131 -11.24 -1.34 -11.20
CA LEU A 131 -12.39 -2.19 -11.50
C LEU A 131 -13.64 -1.75 -10.72
N ALA A 132 -13.54 -1.62 -9.39
CA ALA A 132 -14.66 -1.25 -8.53
C ALA A 132 -15.13 0.19 -8.79
N GLY A 133 -14.19 1.10 -9.00
CA GLY A 133 -14.44 2.50 -9.27
C GLY A 133 -14.79 2.78 -10.72
N GLY A 134 -14.73 1.82 -11.65
CA GLY A 134 -15.00 2.02 -13.08
C GLY A 134 -14.06 3.05 -13.72
N ALA A 135 -12.75 2.85 -13.58
CA ALA A 135 -11.72 3.64 -14.26
C ALA A 135 -11.56 3.19 -15.71
N ASP A 136 -11.29 4.14 -16.62
CA ASP A 136 -11.04 3.84 -18.04
C ASP A 136 -9.70 3.09 -18.25
N ALA A 137 -8.72 3.33 -17.38
CA ALA A 137 -7.42 2.67 -17.40
C ALA A 137 -6.83 2.58 -15.98
N ALA A 138 -6.10 1.51 -15.70
CA ALA A 138 -5.31 1.34 -14.49
C ALA A 138 -3.87 1.00 -14.88
N TYR A 139 -2.93 1.86 -14.51
CA TYR A 139 -1.50 1.65 -14.79
C TYR A 139 -0.84 1.02 -13.57
N ILE A 140 -0.24 -0.16 -13.77
CA ILE A 140 0.38 -0.95 -12.70
C ILE A 140 1.82 -1.29 -13.04
N TYR A 141 2.60 -1.70 -12.04
CA TYR A 141 4.01 -2.04 -12.24
C TYR A 141 4.18 -3.37 -12.97
N GLU A 142 3.26 -4.31 -12.73
CA GLU A 142 3.24 -5.65 -13.30
C GLU A 142 3.01 -5.63 -14.82
N GLU A 143 2.44 -4.56 -15.36
CA GLU A 143 2.19 -4.37 -16.79
C GLU A 143 3.00 -3.18 -17.32
N HIS A 144 4.03 -3.48 -18.09
CA HIS A 144 4.87 -2.44 -18.69
C HIS A 144 4.09 -1.64 -19.74
N PHE A 145 4.09 -0.31 -19.59
CA PHE A 145 3.50 0.60 -20.55
C PHE A 145 4.58 1.50 -21.17
N SER A 146 4.41 1.80 -22.45
CA SER A 146 5.24 2.73 -23.21
C SER A 146 4.54 4.08 -23.38
N ILE A 147 5.28 5.08 -23.88
CA ILE A 147 4.69 6.38 -24.22
C ILE A 147 3.55 6.26 -25.25
N ARG A 148 3.58 5.23 -26.11
CA ARG A 148 2.54 5.00 -27.12
C ARG A 148 1.23 4.57 -26.46
N ASP A 149 1.31 3.74 -25.41
CA ASP A 149 0.14 3.28 -24.67
C ASP A 149 -0.53 4.44 -23.93
N LEU A 150 0.27 5.37 -23.41
CA LEU A 150 -0.24 6.64 -22.85
C LEU A 150 -0.92 7.51 -23.91
N GLN A 151 -0.42 7.54 -25.14
CA GLN A 151 -1.03 8.31 -26.23
C GLN A 151 -2.38 7.72 -26.67
N VAL A 152 -2.52 6.39 -26.63
CA VAL A 152 -3.78 5.69 -26.95
C VAL A 152 -4.78 5.83 -25.80
N GLY A 153 -4.32 5.77 -24.55
CA GLY A 153 -5.14 5.90 -23.35
C GLY A 153 -5.69 7.31 -23.11
N VAL A 154 -5.13 8.35 -23.74
CA VAL A 154 -5.77 9.67 -23.80
C VAL A 154 -6.92 9.58 -24.80
N PRO A 155 -8.20 9.63 -24.37
CA PRO A 155 -9.31 9.59 -25.31
C PRO A 155 -9.11 10.68 -26.35
N THR A 156 -9.19 10.32 -27.63
CA THR A 156 -8.94 11.18 -28.81
C THR A 156 -9.76 12.49 -28.76
N ARG A 157 -10.82 12.52 -27.94
CA ARG A 157 -11.66 13.69 -27.64
C ARG A 157 -10.97 14.80 -26.81
N LEU A 158 -9.90 14.52 -26.06
CA LEU A 158 -9.14 15.53 -25.30
C LEU A 158 -8.05 16.20 -26.15
N ILE A 159 -7.51 15.47 -27.12
CA ILE A 159 -6.44 15.96 -28.01
C ILE A 159 -6.93 17.13 -28.88
N GLN A 160 -8.23 17.20 -29.17
CA GLN A 160 -8.77 18.28 -29.99
C GLN A 160 -8.84 19.65 -29.29
N ARG A 161 -8.70 19.74 -27.95
CA ARG A 161 -8.62 21.02 -27.21
C ARG A 161 -7.87 20.87 -25.87
N PRO A 162 -6.53 20.97 -25.84
CA PRO A 162 -5.81 21.00 -24.57
C PRO A 162 -6.10 22.32 -23.84
N ARG A 163 -6.87 22.28 -22.74
CA ARG A 163 -6.85 23.33 -21.71
C ARG A 163 -6.16 22.76 -20.49
N TRP A 164 -4.85 22.98 -20.39
CA TRP A 164 -4.08 22.66 -19.19
C TRP A 164 -4.22 23.82 -18.19
N LEU A 165 -4.83 23.56 -17.04
CA LEU A 165 -4.74 24.47 -15.89
C LEU A 165 -3.47 24.12 -15.12
N ARG A 166 -2.42 24.89 -15.37
CA ARG A 166 -1.19 24.86 -14.59
C ARG A 166 -1.43 25.57 -13.26
N TRP A 167 -1.59 24.83 -12.18
CA TRP A 167 -1.57 25.40 -10.82
C TRP A 167 -0.11 25.75 -10.47
N ARG A 168 0.30 27.00 -10.75
CA ARG A 168 1.45 27.60 -10.05
C ARG A 168 0.90 28.27 -8.80
N GLY A 169 1.46 27.94 -7.64
CA GLY A 169 1.21 28.71 -6.43
C GLY A 169 1.56 30.18 -6.67
N GLY A 170 0.60 31.06 -6.41
CA GLY A 170 0.78 32.53 -6.40
C GLY A 170 0.15 33.26 -7.58
N GLY A 171 -1.02 33.85 -7.35
CA GLY A 171 -1.55 34.99 -8.11
C GLY A 171 -2.45 34.65 -9.29
N LEU A 172 -3.75 34.94 -9.16
CA LEU A 172 -4.66 35.07 -10.30
C LEU A 172 -4.26 36.28 -11.14
N SER A 173 -3.86 36.06 -12.39
CA SER A 173 -4.08 37.05 -13.45
C SER A 173 -4.59 36.34 -14.70
N SER A 174 -5.79 36.73 -15.11
CA SER A 174 -6.46 36.28 -16.33
C SER A 174 -6.09 37.21 -17.48
N HIS A 175 -5.50 36.73 -18.57
CA HIS A 175 -5.55 37.39 -19.89
C HIS A 175 -5.79 36.32 -20.96
N GLY A 176 -6.50 36.74 -22.01
CA GLY A 176 -7.24 35.93 -22.99
C GLY A 176 -6.43 35.26 -24.07
#